data_AF-A0A920M5F9-F1
#
_entry.id   AF-A0A920M5F9-F1
#
_cell.length_a   1.000
_cell.length_b   1.000
_cell.length_c   1.000
_cell.angle_alpha   90.00
_cell.angle_beta   90.00
_cell.angle_gamma   90.00
#
_symmetry.space_group_name_H-M   'P 1'
#
loop_
_entity.id
_entity.type
_entity.pdbx_description
1 polymer ?
#
loop_
_entity_poly.entity_id
_entity_poly.type
_entity_poly.pdbx_seq_one_letter_code
_entity_poly.pdbx_strand_id
1 'polypeptide(L)'
;MKDITPEQAKKHPNWDMGEKITIDSSTMMNKIFEIVETNYLFDVPIEKIEVLIHRESLVHSMVEFSDGSVKAQISKTDMRLPIQQP
;
A
#
# COMPACT_ATOMS: atom_id res chain seq x y z
N MET A 1 16.20 -7.20 13.70
CA MET A 1 15.09 -7.93 13.08
C MET A 1 15.04 -9.42 13.43
N LYS A 2 16.10 -10.07 13.94
CA LYS A 2 16.08 -11.53 14.17
C LYS A 2 15.20 -11.99 15.36
N ASP A 3 14.82 -11.09 16.25
CA ASP A 3 14.11 -11.41 17.50
C ASP A 3 12.67 -10.86 17.55
N ILE A 4 12.12 -10.42 16.41
CA ILE A 4 10.73 -9.95 16.33
C ILE A 4 9.80 -11.15 16.48
N THR A 5 8.85 -11.08 17.41
CA THR A 5 7.82 -12.11 17.57
C THR A 5 6.63 -11.86 16.63
N PRO A 6 5.84 -12.89 16.28
CA PRO A 6 4.60 -12.69 15.52
C PRO A 6 3.65 -11.67 16.18
N GLU A 7 3.55 -11.69 17.51
CA GLU A 7 2.71 -10.75 18.27
C GLU A 7 3.19 -9.29 18.19
N GLN A 8 4.49 -9.06 18.00
CA GLN A 8 5.02 -7.73 17.72
C GLN A 8 4.74 -7.31 16.28
N ALA A 9 4.92 -8.22 15.31
CA ALA A 9 4.68 -7.96 13.90
C ALA A 9 3.20 -7.66 13.59
N LYS A 10 2.26 -8.21 14.38
CA LYS A 10 0.82 -7.97 14.26
C LYS A 10 0.36 -6.56 14.72
N LYS A 11 1.22 -5.74 15.31
CA LYS A 11 0.86 -4.40 15.80
C LYS A 11 1.05 -3.34 14.71
N HIS A 12 0.12 -3.29 13.76
CA HIS A 12 0.17 -2.29 12.68
C HIS A 12 -0.14 -0.88 13.21
N PRO A 13 0.62 0.16 12.82
CA PRO A 13 0.44 1.50 13.38
C PRO A 13 -0.85 2.23 12.91
N ASN A 14 -1.32 1.92 11.69
CA ASN A 14 -2.35 2.74 11.02
C ASN A 14 -3.64 2.00 10.64
N TRP A 15 -3.65 0.68 10.71
CA TRP A 15 -4.71 -0.16 10.13
C TRP A 15 -5.05 -1.31 11.08
N ASP A 16 -6.33 -1.63 11.21
CA ASP A 16 -6.83 -2.84 11.86
C ASP A 16 -7.23 -3.84 10.79
N MET A 17 -6.51 -4.95 10.68
CA MET A 17 -6.57 -5.88 9.54
C MET A 17 -6.38 -7.32 9.97
N GLY A 18 -6.74 -8.26 9.10
CA GLY A 18 -6.51 -9.69 9.31
C GLY A 18 -5.04 -10.07 9.44
N GLU A 19 -4.75 -11.18 10.12
CA GLU A 19 -3.38 -11.54 10.52
C GLU A 19 -2.39 -11.65 9.34
N LYS A 20 -2.81 -12.28 8.23
CA LYS A 20 -1.95 -12.52 7.07
C LYS A 20 -1.46 -11.22 6.45
N ILE A 21 -2.37 -10.30 6.13
CA ILE A 21 -2.01 -9.00 5.52
C ILE A 21 -1.17 -8.16 6.49
N THR A 22 -1.43 -8.26 7.79
CA THR A 22 -0.64 -7.55 8.80
C THR A 22 0.81 -8.05 8.85
N ILE A 23 1.03 -9.37 8.81
CA ILE A 23 2.37 -9.94 8.74
C ILE A 23 3.06 -9.57 7.41
N ASP A 24 2.35 -9.64 6.29
CA ASP A 24 2.90 -9.27 4.99
C ASP A 24 3.27 -7.79 4.92
N SER A 25 2.51 -6.91 5.59
CA SER A 25 2.86 -5.49 5.71
C SER A 25 4.16 -5.32 6.52
N SER A 26 4.31 -6.07 7.63
CA SER A 26 5.51 -6.00 8.48
C SER A 26 6.81 -6.42 7.78
N THR A 27 6.71 -7.26 6.74
CA THR A 27 7.84 -7.73 5.92
C THR A 27 7.96 -7.00 4.58
N MET A 28 7.06 -6.05 4.29
CA MET A 28 6.85 -5.43 2.97
C MET A 28 6.44 -6.38 1.84
N MET A 29 6.17 -7.65 2.13
CA MET A 29 5.66 -8.60 1.13
C MET A 29 4.31 -8.15 0.56
N ASN A 30 3.48 -7.49 1.35
CA ASN A 30 2.22 -6.94 0.87
C ASN A 30 2.45 -5.94 -0.28
N LYS A 31 3.46 -5.08 -0.15
CA LYS A 31 3.80 -4.09 -1.19
C LYS A 31 4.28 -4.77 -2.47
N ILE A 32 4.96 -5.92 -2.37
CA ILE A 32 5.35 -6.70 -3.55
C ILE A 32 4.12 -7.23 -4.29
N PHE A 33 3.11 -7.75 -3.57
CA PHE A 33 1.86 -8.17 -4.19
C PHE A 33 1.14 -7.01 -4.88
N GLU A 34 1.09 -5.84 -4.23
CA GLU A 34 0.47 -4.63 -4.79
C GLU A 34 1.18 -4.11 -6.06
N ILE A 35 2.50 -4.30 -6.20
CA ILE A 35 3.23 -3.96 -7.44
C ILE A 35 2.79 -4.86 -8.59
N VAL A 36 2.72 -6.18 -8.35
CA VAL A 36 2.26 -7.14 -9.36
C VAL A 36 0.80 -6.88 -9.74
N GLU A 37 -0.04 -6.59 -8.74
CA GLU A 37 -1.44 -6.19 -8.96
C GLU A 37 -1.53 -4.91 -9.80
N THR A 38 -0.72 -3.89 -9.49
CA THR A 38 -0.71 -2.63 -10.26
C THR A 38 -0.31 -2.85 -11.72
N ASN A 39 0.71 -3.67 -11.97
CA ASN A 39 1.11 -4.05 -13.33
C ASN A 39 -0.03 -4.75 -14.08
N TYR A 40 -0.71 -5.71 -13.42
CA TYR A 40 -1.80 -6.47 -14.02
C TYR A 40 -3.07 -5.63 -14.25
N LEU A 41 -3.48 -4.82 -13.27
CA LEU A 41 -4.74 -4.05 -13.32
C LEU A 41 -4.67 -2.86 -14.26
N PHE A 42 -3.50 -2.22 -14.39
CA PHE A 42 -3.37 -0.95 -15.10
C PHE A 42 -2.46 -1.02 -16.34
N ASP A 43 -1.92 -2.20 -16.67
CA ASP A 43 -1.00 -2.40 -17.80
C ASP A 43 0.23 -1.47 -17.75
N VAL A 44 0.70 -1.19 -16.52
CA VAL A 44 1.89 -0.35 -16.27
C VAL A 44 3.11 -1.23 -16.08
N PRO A 45 4.18 -1.09 -16.88
CA PRO A 45 5.41 -1.86 -16.70
C PRO A 45 6.01 -1.67 -15.30
N ILE A 46 6.57 -2.74 -14.71
CA ILE A 46 7.08 -2.73 -13.34
C ILE A 46 8.16 -1.66 -13.12
N GLU A 47 8.99 -1.40 -14.13
CA GLU A 47 10.01 -0.36 -14.11
C GLU A 47 9.46 1.07 -13.99
N LYS A 48 8.15 1.27 -14.18
CA LYS A 48 7.44 2.53 -13.99
C LYS A 48 6.65 2.59 -12.66
N ILE A 49 6.75 1.58 -11.81
CA ILE A 49 6.07 1.53 -10.50
C ILE A 49 7.08 1.87 -9.41
N GLU A 50 6.97 3.07 -8.84
CA GLU A 50 7.83 3.50 -7.73
C GLU A 50 7.21 3.19 -6.36
N VAL A 51 8.02 2.65 -5.45
CA VAL A 51 7.60 2.37 -4.07
C VAL A 51 8.15 3.45 -3.14
N LEU A 52 7.23 4.20 -2.53
CA LEU A 52 7.55 5.21 -1.52
C LEU A 52 7.05 4.76 -0.13
N ILE A 53 7.88 4.97 0.90
CA ILE A 53 7.45 4.77 2.30
C ILE A 53 6.78 6.06 2.80
N HIS A 54 5.46 6.00 3.01
CA HIS A 54 4.68 7.08 3.63
C HIS A 54 4.04 6.60 4.93
N ARG A 55 4.66 6.95 6.06
CA ARG A 55 4.31 6.39 7.39
C ARG A 55 2.95 6.85 7.90
N GLU A 56 2.50 8.02 7.47
CA GLU A 56 1.22 8.60 7.87
C GLU A 56 0.04 7.92 7.18
N SER A 57 0.29 7.24 6.05
CA SER A 57 -0.75 6.54 5.27
C SER A 57 -1.97 7.41 4.92
N LEU A 58 -1.75 8.72 4.70
CA LEU A 58 -2.78 9.66 4.28
C LEU A 58 -2.89 9.77 2.77
N VAL A 59 -1.74 9.72 2.08
CA VAL A 59 -1.66 9.56 0.63
C VAL A 59 -1.68 8.05 0.33
N HIS A 60 -2.74 7.56 -0.31
CA HIS A 60 -2.93 6.12 -0.50
C HIS A 60 -2.23 5.59 -1.75
N SER A 61 -2.14 6.41 -2.80
CA SER A 61 -1.35 6.19 -4.02
C SER A 61 -1.36 7.46 -4.88
N MET A 62 -0.46 7.51 -5.86
CA MET A 62 -0.34 8.61 -6.81
C MET A 62 -0.16 8.08 -8.23
N VAL A 63 -0.52 8.91 -9.21
CA VAL A 63 -0.29 8.66 -10.64
C VAL A 63 0.35 9.89 -11.25
N GLU A 64 1.49 9.69 -11.92
CA GLU A 64 2.13 10.69 -12.76
C GLU A 64 1.67 10.52 -14.21
N PHE A 65 1.26 11.62 -14.84
CA PHE A 65 0.85 11.67 -16.24
C PHE A 65 2.01 12.10 -17.13
N SER A 66 1.88 11.88 -18.44
CA SER A 66 2.93 12.18 -19.42
C SER A 66 3.31 13.66 -19.54
N ASP A 67 2.48 14.56 -19.02
CA ASP A 67 2.76 16.00 -18.93
C ASP A 67 3.51 16.40 -17.64
N GLY A 68 3.87 15.43 -16.80
CA GLY A 68 4.53 15.63 -15.51
C GLY A 68 3.57 16.03 -14.38
N SER A 69 2.25 16.09 -14.62
CA SER A 69 1.28 16.32 -13.56
C SER A 69 1.11 15.07 -12.70
N VAL A 70 0.90 15.27 -11.40
CA VAL A 70 0.69 14.19 -10.43
C VAL A 70 -0.69 14.33 -9.79
N LYS A 71 -1.46 13.24 -9.80
CA LYS A 71 -2.71 13.13 -9.02
C LYS A 71 -2.53 12.15 -7.88
N ALA A 72 -2.99 12.54 -6.70
CA ALA A 72 -2.93 11.74 -5.49
C ALA A 72 -4.34 11.50 -4.93
N GLN A 73 -4.56 10.30 -4.37
CA GLN A 73 -5.72 10.04 -3.52
C GLN A 73 -5.31 10.29 -2.07
N ILE A 74 -6.06 11.16 -1.37
CA ILE A 74 -5.77 11.56 0.01
C ILE A 74 -6.99 11.34 0.88
N SER A 75 -6.85 10.55 1.95
CA SER A 75 -7.93 10.29 2.90
C SER A 75 -7.40 9.70 4.21
N LYS A 76 -8.23 9.62 5.25
CA LYS A 76 -7.91 8.82 6.45
C LYS A 76 -7.77 7.34 6.08
N THR A 77 -7.06 6.57 6.89
CA THR A 77 -6.91 5.11 6.74
C THR A 77 -8.23 4.39 7.05
N ASP A 78 -9.13 4.35 6.07
CA ASP A 78 -10.47 3.76 6.21
C ASP A 78 -10.91 3.05 4.93
N MET A 79 -11.07 1.72 5.01
CA MET A 79 -11.45 0.88 3.88
C MET A 79 -12.87 1.13 3.38
N ARG A 80 -13.74 1.82 4.13
CA ARG A 80 -15.09 2.14 3.68
C ARG A 80 -15.05 3.04 2.44
N LEU A 81 -14.07 3.94 2.34
CA LEU A 81 -13.96 4.87 1.21
C LEU A 81 -13.66 4.16 -0.12
N PRO A 82 -12.63 3.29 -0.25
CA PRO A 82 -12.41 2.55 -1.49
C PRO A 82 -13.52 1.54 -1.81
N ILE A 83 -14.18 0.96 -0.80
CA ILE A 83 -15.30 0.02 -1.01
C ILE A 83 -16.56 0.72 -1.54
N GLN A 84 -16.79 1.98 -1.17
CA GLN A 84 -17.98 2.75 -1.56
C GLN A 84 -17.99 3.23 -3.02
N GLN A 85 -16.88 3.07 -3.75
CA GLN A 85 -16.81 3.50 -5.16
C GLN A 85 -17.79 2.66 -6.00
N PRO A 86 -18.67 3.31 -6.80
CA PRO A 86 -19.71 2.64 -7.59
C PRO A 86 -19.17 1.82 -8.75
#